data_AF-A0A661HLQ0-F1
#
_entry.id   AF-A0A661HLQ0-F1
#
_cell.length_a   1.000
_cell.length_b   1.000
_cell.length_c   1.000
_cell.angle_alpha   90.00
_cell.angle_beta   90.00
_cell.angle_gamma   90.00
#
_symmetry.space_group_name_H-M   'P 1'
#
loop_
_entity.id
_entity.type
_entity.pdbx_description
1 polymer ?
#
loop_
_entity_poly.entity_id
_entity_poly.type
_entity_poly.pdbx_seq_one_letter_code
_entity_poly.pdbx_strand_id
1 'polypeptide(L)'
;MKNSKIFMAALLVLAFNSTVYADKFKFQICKDAETSFWNTLHATYDDSEKAIVKGLKPKAKKIYFETALADIQTSFADLQMVCKNPSTDQRSAYESKENELRKALHAL
;
A
#
# COMPACT_ATOMS: atom_id res chain seq x y z
N MET A 1 -46.68 4.65 -24.82
CA MET A 1 -45.22 4.86 -24.96
C MET A 1 -44.62 6.00 -24.10
N LYS A 2 -45.37 6.62 -23.16
CA LYS A 2 -44.82 7.70 -22.28
C LYS A 2 -44.06 7.17 -21.05
N ASN A 3 -44.44 6.00 -20.52
CA ASN A 3 -43.85 5.45 -19.27
C ASN A 3 -42.46 4.82 -19.48
N SER A 4 -42.13 4.38 -20.70
CA SER A 4 -40.83 3.79 -21.03
C SER A 4 -39.68 4.81 -20.95
N LYS A 5 -39.91 6.07 -21.33
CA LYS A 5 -38.89 7.13 -21.30
C LYS A 5 -38.52 7.56 -19.88
N ILE A 6 -39.49 7.57 -18.96
CA ILE A 6 -39.29 7.93 -17.55
C ILE A 6 -38.49 6.83 -16.83
N PHE A 7 -38.82 5.55 -17.11
CA PHE A 7 -38.07 4.42 -16.58
C PHE A 7 -36.61 4.40 -17.06
N MET A 8 -36.36 4.75 -18.33
CA MET A 8 -35.01 4.84 -18.89
C MET A 8 -34.18 5.96 -18.23
N ALA A 9 -34.78 7.13 -18.01
CA ALA A 9 -34.12 8.23 -17.32
C ALA A 9 -33.79 7.89 -15.85
N ALA A 10 -34.72 7.23 -15.14
CA ALA A 10 -34.48 6.78 -13.76
C ALA A 10 -33.35 5.74 -13.67
N LEU A 11 -33.32 4.77 -14.60
CA LEU A 11 -32.24 3.78 -14.70
C LEU A 11 -30.88 4.42 -15.00
N LEU A 12 -30.85 5.42 -15.89
CA LEU A 12 -29.64 6.19 -16.18
C LEU A 12 -29.15 6.93 -14.93
N VAL A 13 -30.02 7.67 -14.22
CA VAL A 13 -29.66 8.39 -12.99
C VAL A 13 -29.14 7.45 -11.91
N LEU A 14 -29.76 6.28 -11.72
CA LEU A 14 -29.29 5.24 -10.80
C LEU A 14 -27.92 4.67 -11.21
N ALA A 15 -27.70 4.42 -12.50
CA ALA A 15 -26.43 3.94 -13.03
C ALA A 15 -25.31 4.99 -12.90
N PHE A 16 -25.60 6.27 -13.14
CA PHE A 16 -24.62 7.35 -12.96
C PHE A 16 -24.29 7.59 -11.49
N ASN A 17 -25.27 7.52 -10.59
CA ASN A 17 -24.99 7.62 -9.17
C ASN A 17 -24.14 6.44 -8.70
N SER A 18 -24.49 5.20 -9.08
CA SER A 18 -23.72 4.02 -8.65
C SER A 18 -22.29 4.01 -9.20
N THR A 19 -22.05 4.48 -10.43
CA THR A 19 -20.69 4.63 -10.96
C THR A 19 -19.90 5.70 -10.21
N VAL A 20 -20.50 6.86 -9.93
CA VAL A 20 -19.84 7.93 -9.17
C VAL A 20 -19.50 7.49 -7.74
N TYR A 21 -20.40 6.76 -7.06
CA TYR A 21 -20.12 6.20 -5.74
C TYR A 21 -19.02 5.14 -5.79
N ALA A 22 -19.03 4.27 -6.80
CA ALA A 22 -17.99 3.26 -6.98
C ALA A 22 -16.61 3.86 -7.24
N ASP A 23 -16.54 4.94 -8.02
CA ASP A 23 -15.27 5.62 -8.31
C ASP A 23 -14.74 6.39 -7.10
N LYS A 24 -15.61 7.07 -6.34
CA LYS A 24 -15.23 7.69 -5.05
C LYS A 24 -14.73 6.66 -4.04
N PHE A 25 -15.39 5.50 -3.97
CA PHE A 25 -14.99 4.41 -3.08
C PHE A 25 -13.62 3.85 -3.47
N LYS A 26 -13.39 3.55 -4.75
CA LYS A 26 -12.08 3.09 -5.25
C LYS A 26 -10.96 4.09 -4.96
N PHE A 27 -11.24 5.38 -5.14
CA PHE A 27 -10.30 6.45 -4.83
C PHE A 27 -9.94 6.49 -3.34
N GLN A 28 -10.93 6.34 -2.46
CA GLN A 28 -10.68 6.32 -1.01
C GLN A 28 -9.84 5.11 -0.58
N ILE A 29 -10.16 3.91 -1.07
CA ILE A 29 -9.36 2.71 -0.74
C ILE A 29 -7.92 2.89 -1.23
N CYS A 30 -7.72 3.48 -2.42
CA CYS A 30 -6.37 3.76 -2.90
C CYS A 30 -5.62 4.73 -1.97
N LYS A 31 -6.25 5.81 -1.51
CA LYS A 31 -5.64 6.73 -0.53
C LYS A 31 -5.31 6.06 0.79
N ASP A 32 -6.17 5.17 1.26
CA ASP A 32 -5.93 4.44 2.51
C ASP A 32 -4.73 3.47 2.33
N ALA A 33 -4.64 2.80 1.19
CA ALA A 33 -3.50 1.95 0.83
C ALA A 33 -2.19 2.75 0.70
N GLU A 34 -2.23 3.94 0.08
CA GLU A 34 -1.08 4.85 0.01
C GLU A 34 -0.61 5.29 1.39
N THR A 35 -1.55 5.67 2.26
CA THR A 35 -1.24 6.08 3.63
C THR A 35 -0.63 4.93 4.41
N SER A 36 -1.20 3.73 4.31
CA SER A 36 -0.66 2.52 4.92
C SER A 36 0.75 2.22 4.41
N PHE A 37 0.99 2.32 3.11
CA PHE A 37 2.30 2.12 2.51
C PHE A 37 3.37 3.06 3.05
N TRP A 38 3.07 4.37 3.12
CA TRP A 38 4.01 5.33 3.67
C TRP A 38 4.27 5.13 5.16
N ASN A 39 3.25 4.78 5.93
CA ASN A 39 3.40 4.47 7.34
C ASN A 39 4.29 3.24 7.55
N THR A 40 4.07 2.17 6.79
CA THR A 40 4.91 0.96 6.84
C THR A 40 6.35 1.31 6.49
N LEU A 41 6.59 2.05 5.40
CA LEU A 41 7.95 2.44 4.97
C LEU A 41 8.68 3.29 6.02
N HIS A 42 7.97 4.24 6.64
CA HIS A 42 8.56 5.15 7.62
C HIS A 42 8.82 4.48 8.96
N ALA A 43 7.93 3.58 9.41
CA ALA A 43 8.14 2.83 10.65
C ALA A 43 9.23 1.77 10.50
N THR A 44 9.32 1.15 9.31
CA THR A 44 10.23 0.02 9.09
C THR A 44 11.69 0.45 9.06
N TYR A 45 12.43 -0.08 10.02
CA TYR A 45 13.87 0.11 10.19
C TYR A 45 14.25 1.58 10.23
N ASP A 46 13.47 2.36 10.97
CA ASP A 46 13.76 3.75 11.31
C ASP A 46 14.86 3.85 12.37
N ASP A 47 15.20 5.07 12.79
CA ASP A 47 16.26 5.28 13.78
C ASP A 47 15.95 4.65 15.15
N SER A 48 14.66 4.56 15.51
CA SER A 48 14.23 3.96 16.77
C SER A 48 14.35 2.44 16.72
N GLU A 49 13.91 1.80 15.64
CA GLU A 49 14.04 0.36 15.43
C GLU A 49 15.51 -0.03 15.26
N LYS A 50 16.33 0.78 14.57
CA LYS A 50 17.78 0.56 14.44
C LYS A 50 18.45 0.45 15.81
N ALA A 51 18.05 1.26 16.78
CA ALA A 51 18.59 1.19 18.13
C ALA A 51 18.22 -0.14 18.83
N ILE A 52 16.98 -0.59 18.67
CA ILE A 52 16.48 -1.86 19.22
C ILE A 52 17.20 -3.04 18.55
N VAL A 53 17.23 -3.07 17.22
CA VAL A 53 17.80 -4.14 16.41
C VAL A 53 19.28 -4.33 16.74
N LYS A 54 20.06 -3.27 16.97
CA LYS A 54 21.47 -3.38 17.38
C LYS A 54 21.67 -4.28 18.61
N GLY A 55 20.77 -4.22 19.58
CA GLY A 55 20.80 -5.01 20.81
C GLY A 55 20.34 -6.46 20.66
N LEU A 56 19.73 -6.83 19.52
CA LEU A 56 19.24 -8.19 19.30
C LEU A 56 20.38 -9.19 19.03
N LYS A 57 20.17 -10.44 19.44
CA LYS A 57 21.04 -11.57 19.05
C LYS A 57 20.94 -11.82 17.55
N PRO A 58 21.97 -12.39 16.89
CA PRO A 58 21.99 -12.58 15.43
C PRO A 58 20.75 -13.27 14.85
N LYS A 59 20.26 -14.35 15.49
CA LYS A 59 19.02 -15.04 15.07
C LYS A 59 17.80 -14.13 15.10
N ALA A 60 17.68 -13.28 16.13
CA ALA A 60 16.57 -12.34 16.25
C ALA A 60 16.69 -11.18 15.24
N LYS A 61 17.91 -10.69 14.96
CA LYS A 61 18.16 -9.71 13.89
C LYS A 61 17.72 -10.25 12.52
N LYS A 62 18.09 -11.49 12.23
CA LYS A 62 17.71 -12.16 10.99
C LYS A 62 16.19 -12.21 10.82
N ILE A 63 15.49 -12.71 11.84
CA ILE A 63 14.02 -12.80 11.83
C ILE A 63 13.40 -11.41 11.64
N TYR A 64 13.89 -10.40 12.37
CA TYR A 64 13.40 -9.03 12.23
C TYR A 64 13.53 -8.52 10.79
N PHE A 65 14.69 -8.67 10.14
CA PHE A 65 14.86 -8.20 8.76
C PHE A 65 14.04 -8.99 7.74
N GLU A 66 13.85 -10.29 7.94
CA GLU A 66 12.96 -11.11 7.11
C GLU A 66 11.50 -10.65 7.24
N THR A 67 11.04 -10.35 8.46
CA THR A 67 9.70 -9.81 8.71
C THR A 67 9.53 -8.40 8.11
N ALA A 68 10.49 -7.51 8.35
CA ALA A 68 10.49 -6.16 7.80
C ALA A 68 10.44 -6.16 6.26
N LEU A 69 11.17 -7.07 5.61
CA LEU A 69 11.11 -7.25 4.16
C LEU A 69 9.71 -7.70 3.70
N ALA A 70 9.12 -8.68 4.39
CA ALA A 70 7.79 -9.16 4.07
C ALA A 70 6.71 -8.07 4.24
N ASP A 71 6.83 -7.24 5.27
CA ASP A 71 5.88 -6.16 5.56
C ASP A 71 5.90 -5.09 4.46
N ILE A 72 7.08 -4.62 4.04
CA ILE A 72 7.17 -3.63 2.95
C ILE A 72 6.72 -4.21 1.60
N GLN A 73 6.99 -5.50 1.34
CA GLN A 73 6.57 -6.18 0.12
C GLN A 73 5.06 -6.33 0.05
N THR A 74 4.45 -6.78 1.16
CA THR A 74 3.00 -6.90 1.28
C THR A 74 2.33 -5.55 1.11
N SER A 75 2.83 -4.52 1.81
CA SER A 75 2.26 -3.19 1.74
C SER A 75 2.35 -2.57 0.33
N PHE A 76 3.43 -2.83 -0.42
CA PHE A 76 3.55 -2.38 -1.80
C PHE A 76 2.66 -3.19 -2.77
N ALA A 77 2.50 -4.50 -2.53
CA ALA A 77 1.58 -5.33 -3.30
C ALA A 77 0.13 -4.90 -3.12
N ASP A 78 -0.29 -4.56 -1.90
CA ASP A 78 -1.62 -4.02 -1.62
C ASP A 78 -1.87 -2.70 -2.35
N LEU A 79 -0.85 -1.81 -2.34
CA LEU A 79 -0.89 -0.57 -3.10
C LEU A 79 -1.06 -0.82 -4.61
N GLN A 80 -0.29 -1.77 -5.17
CA GLN A 80 -0.41 -2.15 -6.58
C GLN A 80 -1.79 -2.72 -6.92
N MET A 81 -2.33 -3.57 -6.05
CA MET A 81 -3.63 -4.20 -6.25
C MET A 81 -4.77 -3.19 -6.29
N VAL A 82 -4.76 -2.20 -5.39
CA VAL A 82 -5.85 -1.24 -5.24
C VAL A 82 -5.70 -0.04 -6.17
N CYS A 83 -4.50 0.53 -6.27
CA CYS A 83 -4.25 1.75 -7.06
C CYS A 83 -3.91 1.48 -8.54
N LYS A 84 -3.72 0.20 -8.92
CA LYS A 84 -3.31 -0.31 -10.25
C LYS A 84 -1.92 0.12 -10.73
N ASN A 85 -1.54 1.39 -10.52
CA ASN A 85 -0.26 1.96 -10.93
C ASN A 85 0.29 2.83 -9.79
N PRO A 86 1.18 2.30 -8.95
CA PRO A 86 1.94 3.12 -8.02
C PRO A 86 2.76 4.18 -8.77
N SER A 87 2.93 5.35 -8.15
CA SER A 87 3.78 6.42 -8.68
C SER A 87 5.25 5.99 -8.72
N THR A 88 6.05 6.69 -9.53
CA THR A 88 7.50 6.50 -9.57
C THR A 88 8.11 6.69 -8.18
N ASP A 89 7.65 7.70 -7.42
CA ASP A 89 8.14 7.97 -6.07
C ASP A 89 7.87 6.81 -5.11
N GLN A 90 6.66 6.23 -5.16
CA GLN A 90 6.30 5.06 -4.36
C GLN A 90 7.20 3.87 -4.71
N ARG A 91 7.42 3.62 -6.00
CA ARG A 91 8.29 2.53 -6.46
C ARG A 91 9.75 2.74 -6.01
N SER A 92 10.29 3.93 -6.20
CA SER A 92 11.66 4.25 -5.81
C SER A 92 11.85 4.18 -4.29
N ALA A 93 10.86 4.63 -3.50
CA ALA A 93 10.90 4.51 -2.05
C ALA A 93 10.88 3.05 -1.59
N TYR A 94 10.02 2.23 -2.19
CA TYR A 94 9.99 0.77 -1.96
C TYR A 94 11.33 0.12 -2.29
N GLU A 95 11.87 0.32 -3.49
CA GLU A 95 13.14 -0.26 -3.94
C GLU A 95 14.32 0.16 -3.06
N SER A 96 14.34 1.43 -2.63
CA SER A 96 15.36 1.95 -1.72
C SER A 96 15.32 1.23 -0.37
N LYS A 97 14.13 1.13 0.25
CA LYS A 97 13.96 0.46 1.55
C LYS A 97 14.21 -1.04 1.47
N GLU A 98 13.75 -1.70 0.41
CA GLU A 98 14.04 -3.12 0.16
C GLU A 98 15.54 -3.37 0.09
N ASN A 99 16.27 -2.54 -0.66
CA ASN A 99 17.73 -2.64 -0.74
C ASN A 99 18.43 -2.37 0.60
N GLU A 100 17.95 -1.41 1.39
CA GLU A 100 18.46 -1.14 2.74
C GLU A 100 18.34 -2.40 3.62
N LEU A 101 17.16 -3.00 3.67
CA LEU A 101 16.89 -4.18 4.49
C LEU A 101 17.65 -5.42 4.00
N ARG A 102 17.72 -5.65 2.68
CA ARG A 102 18.50 -6.76 2.11
C ARG A 102 19.98 -6.61 2.43
N LYS A 103 20.56 -5.42 2.29
CA LYS A 103 21.96 -5.16 2.68
C LYS A 103 22.20 -5.45 4.15
N ALA A 104 21.28 -5.01 5.02
CA ALA A 104 21.39 -5.28 6.45
C ALA A 104 21.29 -6.78 6.78
N LEU A 105 20.41 -7.52 6.10
CA LEU A 105 20.27 -8.96 6.24
C LEU A 105 21.51 -9.73 5.77
N HIS A 106 22.11 -9.33 4.64
CA HIS A 106 23.33 -9.95 4.11
C HIS A 106 24.59 -9.65 4.94
N ALA A 107 24.55 -8.61 5.78
CA ALA A 107 25.65 -8.24 6.66
C ALA A 107 25.63 -8.96 8.03
N LEU A 108 24.64 -9.83 8.28
CA LEU A 108 24.53 -10.67 9.48
C LEU A 108 25.24 -12.01 9.33
#